data_AF-A0A3B8U821-F1
#
_entry.id   AF-A0A3B8U821-F1
#
_cell.length_a   1.000
_cell.length_b   1.000
_cell.length_c   1.000
_cell.angle_alpha   90.00
_cell.angle_beta   90.00
_cell.angle_gamma   90.00
#
_symmetry.space_group_name_H-M   'P 1'
#
loop_
_entity.id
_entity.type
_entity.pdbx_description
1 polymer ?
#
loop_
_entity_poly.entity_id
_entity_poly.type
_entity_poly.pdbx_seq_one_letter_code
_entity_poly.pdbx_strand_id
1 'polypeptide(L)'
;HLSKFYRQYANEFIGIQEVRAILEFIEKSFPDLIKEVTRLVPLQKLTEILRRLVQEQISIKDLRTILEALSEWAQTEKDTVLLTEYVRSSLARTGAAL
;
A
#
# COMPACT_ATOMS: atom_id res chain seq x y z
N HIS A 1 22.03 -11.95 6.15
CA HIS A 1 22.60 -11.33 4.94
C HIS A 1 21.58 -11.25 3.80
N LEU A 2 20.97 -12.37 3.38
CA LEU A 2 19.92 -12.38 2.34
C LEU A 2 18.70 -11.52 2.66
N SER A 3 18.21 -11.50 3.91
CA SER A 3 17.05 -10.67 4.31
C SER A 3 17.29 -9.16 4.26
N LYS A 4 18.55 -8.71 4.28
CA LYS A 4 18.90 -7.29 4.04
C LYS A 4 18.97 -7.00 2.55
N PHE A 5 19.52 -7.93 1.75
CA PHE A 5 19.52 -7.86 0.29
C PHE A 5 18.09 -7.77 -0.26
N TYR A 6 17.19 -8.67 0.12
CA TYR A 6 15.78 -8.61 -0.31
C TYR A 6 15.08 -7.32 0.10
N ARG A 7 15.39 -6.75 1.28
CA ARG A 7 14.83 -5.45 1.70
C ARG A 7 15.36 -4.29 0.86
N GLN A 8 16.64 -4.34 0.50
CA GLN A 8 17.30 -3.30 -0.29
C GLN A 8 16.82 -3.24 -1.75
N TYR A 9 16.37 -4.38 -2.31
CA TYR A 9 15.82 -4.49 -3.67
C TYR A 9 14.30 -4.73 -3.70
N ALA A 10 13.60 -4.65 -2.55
CA ALA A 10 12.18 -4.97 -2.47
C ALA A 10 11.32 -4.08 -3.39
N ASN A 11 11.77 -2.86 -3.66
CA ASN A 11 11.16 -1.91 -4.59
C ASN A 11 11.26 -2.33 -6.08
N GLU A 12 12.17 -3.24 -6.43
CA GLU A 12 12.32 -3.84 -7.77
C GLU A 12 11.36 -5.01 -7.97
N PHE A 13 10.90 -5.64 -6.89
CA PHE A 13 9.95 -6.77 -6.92
C PHE A 13 8.48 -6.34 -6.78
N ILE A 14 8.20 -5.07 -6.49
CA ILE A 14 6.83 -4.54 -6.44
C ILE A 14 6.51 -3.86 -7.77
N GLY A 15 5.86 -4.62 -8.64
CA GLY A 15 5.29 -4.14 -9.89
C GLY A 15 3.75 -4.18 -9.87
N ILE A 16 3.18 -3.74 -10.98
CA ILE A 16 1.73 -3.66 -11.16
C ILE A 16 1.07 -5.05 -11.05
N GLN A 17 1.73 -6.10 -11.53
CA GLN A 17 1.18 -7.45 -11.53
C GLN A 17 1.20 -8.07 -10.13
N GLU A 18 2.27 -7.84 -9.37
CA GLU A 18 2.39 -8.30 -7.99
C GLU A 18 1.34 -7.60 -7.12
N VAL A 19 1.17 -6.29 -7.28
CA VAL A 19 0.12 -5.54 -6.56
C VAL A 19 -1.27 -6.03 -6.96
N ARG A 20 -1.52 -6.32 -8.24
CA ARG A 20 -2.79 -6.91 -8.68
C ARG A 20 -3.06 -8.25 -8.00
N ALA A 21 -2.09 -9.17 -8.01
CA ALA A 21 -2.23 -10.48 -7.37
C ALA A 21 -2.48 -10.37 -5.86
N ILE A 22 -1.85 -9.39 -5.20
CA ILE A 22 -2.11 -9.06 -3.79
C ILE A 22 -3.56 -8.60 -3.60
N LEU A 23 -4.06 -7.68 -4.44
CA LEU A 23 -5.44 -7.21 -4.33
C LEU A 23 -6.45 -8.34 -4.56
N GLU A 24 -6.24 -9.18 -5.55
CA GLU A 24 -7.10 -10.35 -5.83
C GLU A 24 -7.13 -11.34 -4.66
N PHE A 25 -6.02 -11.48 -3.92
CA PHE A 25 -5.99 -12.29 -2.71
C PHE A 25 -6.80 -11.66 -1.58
N ILE A 26 -6.64 -10.35 -1.34
CA ILE A 26 -7.34 -9.61 -0.29
C ILE A 26 -8.84 -9.46 -0.57
N GLU A 27 -9.23 -9.37 -1.84
CA GLU A 27 -10.63 -9.24 -2.28
C GLU A 27 -11.51 -10.40 -1.79
N LYS A 28 -10.93 -11.58 -1.58
CA LYS A 28 -11.64 -12.74 -1.01
C LYS A 28 -12.17 -12.48 0.41
N SER A 29 -11.51 -11.60 1.16
CA SER A 29 -11.86 -11.26 2.54
C SER A 29 -12.51 -9.89 2.67
N PHE A 30 -12.11 -8.92 1.83
CA PHE A 30 -12.57 -7.52 1.91
C PHE A 30 -13.00 -6.97 0.54
N PRO A 31 -13.99 -7.58 -0.13
CA PRO A 31 -14.34 -7.22 -1.51
C PRO A 31 -14.81 -5.77 -1.66
N ASP A 32 -15.61 -5.26 -0.72
CA ASP A 32 -16.15 -3.90 -0.80
C ASP A 32 -15.08 -2.83 -0.56
N LEU A 33 -14.12 -3.11 0.33
CA LEU A 33 -12.97 -2.22 0.55
C LEU A 33 -12.10 -2.12 -0.71
N ILE A 34 -11.83 -3.26 -1.37
CA ILE A 34 -11.04 -3.29 -2.61
C ILE A 34 -11.76 -2.52 -3.72
N LYS A 35 -13.07 -2.71 -3.88
CA LYS A 35 -13.87 -1.96 -4.87
C LYS A 35 -13.82 -0.46 -4.62
N GLU A 36 -13.97 -0.04 -3.37
CA GLU A 36 -13.94 1.39 -3.04
C GLU A 36 -12.57 2.01 -3.30
N VAL A 37 -11.49 1.34 -2.85
CA VAL A 37 -10.13 1.85 -3.08
C VAL A 37 -9.78 1.87 -4.56
N THR A 38 -10.10 0.84 -5.33
CA THR A 38 -9.77 0.79 -6.78
C THR A 38 -10.58 1.79 -7.61
N ARG A 39 -11.75 2.21 -7.12
CA ARG A 39 -12.54 3.31 -7.69
C ARG A 39 -11.87 4.67 -7.50
N LEU A 40 -11.21 4.88 -6.35
CA LEU A 40 -10.57 6.14 -5.97
C LEU A 40 -9.11 6.24 -6.43
N VAL A 41 -8.39 5.12 -6.39
CA VAL A 41 -6.94 5.01 -6.57
C VAL A 41 -6.65 4.02 -7.71
N PRO A 42 -6.21 4.50 -8.88
CA PRO A 42 -5.79 3.62 -9.98
C PRO A 42 -4.66 2.68 -9.54
N LEU A 43 -4.63 1.46 -10.09
CA LEU A 43 -3.65 0.42 -9.75
C LEU A 43 -2.20 0.92 -9.85
N GLN A 44 -1.88 1.76 -10.85
CA GLN A 44 -0.55 2.36 -11.02
C GLN A 44 -0.17 3.25 -9.82
N LYS A 45 -1.11 4.07 -9.34
CA LYS A 45 -0.90 4.95 -8.19
C LYS A 45 -0.75 4.14 -6.90
N LEU A 46 -1.59 3.13 -6.70
CA LEU A 46 -1.45 2.22 -5.56
C LEU A 46 -0.08 1.53 -5.57
N THR A 47 0.38 1.10 -6.75
CA THR A 47 1.71 0.48 -6.91
C THR A 47 2.81 1.47 -6.52
N GLU A 48 2.72 2.74 -6.93
CA GLU A 48 3.67 3.77 -6.52
C GLU A 48 3.69 4.00 -5.00
N ILE A 49 2.51 4.09 -4.36
CA ILE A 49 2.38 4.24 -2.90
C ILE A 49 3.05 3.08 -2.18
N LEU A 50 2.75 1.83 -2.55
CA LEU A 50 3.36 0.65 -1.93
C LEU A 50 4.88 0.61 -2.15
N ARG A 51 5.37 1.03 -3.32
CA ARG A 51 6.82 1.13 -3.58
C ARG A 51 7.48 2.18 -2.70
N ARG A 52 6.87 3.35 -2.50
CA ARG A 52 7.39 4.40 -1.61
C ARG A 52 7.50 3.91 -0.16
N LEU A 53 6.46 3.24 0.36
CA LEU A 53 6.49 2.64 1.69
C LEU A 53 7.64 1.65 1.85
N VAL A 54 7.81 0.75 0.88
CA VAL A 54 8.89 -0.25 0.93
C VAL A 54 10.28 0.37 0.77
N GLN A 55 10.42 1.43 -0.04
CA GLN A 55 11.67 2.20 -0.13
C GLN A 55 12.03 2.87 1.21
N GLU A 56 11.03 3.31 1.97
CA GLU A 56 11.18 3.81 3.35
C GLU A 56 11.37 2.70 4.39
N GLN A 57 11.47 1.44 3.97
CA GLN A 57 11.53 0.24 4.82
C GLN A 57 10.30 0.02 5.71
N ILE A 58 9.14 0.58 5.31
CA ILE A 58 7.86 0.38 5.99
C ILE A 58 7.24 -0.94 5.53
N SER A 59 6.80 -1.74 6.50
CA SER A 59 6.12 -3.01 6.23
C SER A 59 4.76 -2.79 5.57
N ILE A 60 4.51 -3.45 4.45
CA ILE A 60 3.21 -3.45 3.75
C ILE A 60 2.37 -4.69 4.05
N LYS A 61 2.68 -5.44 5.13
CA LYS A 61 1.94 -6.66 5.49
C LYS A 61 0.52 -6.35 5.96
N ASP A 62 0.32 -5.22 6.62
CA ASP A 62 -0.99 -4.75 7.05
C ASP A 62 -1.69 -3.99 5.91
N LEU A 63 -2.03 -4.73 4.85
CA LEU A 63 -2.72 -4.20 3.68
C LEU A 63 -4.10 -3.64 4.01
N ARG A 64 -4.76 -4.18 5.05
CA ARG A 64 -6.05 -3.68 5.48
C ARG A 64 -5.95 -2.23 5.94
N THR A 65 -5.03 -1.92 6.85
CA THR A 65 -4.81 -0.54 7.32
C THR A 65 -4.41 0.40 6.18
N ILE A 66 -3.59 -0.07 5.23
CA ILE A 66 -3.22 0.71 4.03
C ILE A 66 -4.46 1.06 3.21
N LEU A 67 -5.29 0.06 2.89
CA LEU A 67 -6.48 0.24 2.06
C LEU A 67 -7.55 1.09 2.76
N GLU A 68 -7.76 0.92 4.06
CA GLU A 68 -8.67 1.74 4.86
C GLU A 68 -8.24 3.21 4.81
N ALA A 69 -6.95 3.50 5.03
CA ALA A 69 -6.42 4.86 4.91
C ALA A 69 -6.64 5.44 3.50
N LEU A 70 -6.41 4.66 2.44
CA LEU A 70 -6.66 5.13 1.08
C LEU A 70 -8.15 5.39 0.81
N SER A 71 -9.05 4.56 1.34
CA SER A 71 -10.49 4.76 1.17
C SER A 71 -11.01 6.05 1.84
N GLU A 72 -10.36 6.48 2.92
CA GLU A 72 -10.65 7.74 3.61
C GLU A 72 -10.08 8.94 2.85
N TRP A 73 -8.76 8.94 2.62
CA TRP A 73 -8.05 10.14 2.17
C TRP A 73 -8.12 10.36 0.66
N ALA A 74 -8.25 9.31 -0.15
CA ALA A 74 -8.30 9.44 -1.61
C ALA A 74 -9.61 10.06 -2.15
N GLN A 75 -10.60 10.30 -1.28
CA GLN A 75 -11.81 11.03 -1.65
C GLN A 75 -11.51 12.50 -1.95
N THR A 76 -10.63 13.12 -1.16
CA THR A 76 -10.30 14.55 -1.22
C THR A 76 -8.88 14.82 -1.71
N GLU A 77 -7.95 13.89 -1.49
CA GLU A 77 -6.55 14.01 -1.91
C GLU A 77 -6.27 13.16 -3.16
N LYS A 78 -5.48 13.70 -4.09
CA LYS A 78 -5.07 13.02 -5.32
C LYS A 78 -3.56 12.93 -5.47
N ASP A 79 -2.78 13.72 -4.75
CA ASP A 79 -1.33 13.65 -4.78
C ASP A 79 -0.83 12.35 -4.16
N THR A 80 0.01 11.62 -4.91
CA THR A 80 0.51 10.31 -4.49
C THR A 80 1.43 10.40 -3.27
N VAL A 81 2.19 11.49 -3.13
CA VAL A 81 3.11 11.69 -2.00
C VAL A 81 2.29 11.90 -0.73
N LEU A 82 1.32 12.82 -0.75
CA LEU A 82 0.44 13.08 0.40
C LEU A 82 -0.37 11.84 0.81
N LEU A 83 -0.90 11.07 -0.15
CA LEU A 83 -1.56 9.79 0.16
C LEU A 83 -0.61 8.80 0.85
N THR A 84 0.67 8.78 0.46
CA THR A 84 1.70 7.96 1.13
C THR A 84 1.93 8.43 2.58
N GLU A 85 1.96 9.75 2.83
CA GLU A 85 2.06 10.31 4.18
C GLU A 85 0.89 9.88 5.09
N TYR A 86 -0.34 9.92 4.56
CA TYR A 86 -1.53 9.49 5.30
C TYR A 86 -1.46 7.99 5.64
N VAL A 87 -1.07 7.15 4.68
CA VAL A 87 -0.90 5.71 4.92
C VAL A 87 0.16 5.45 5.99
N ARG A 88 1.31 6.12 5.92
CA ARG A 88 2.37 5.97 6.95
C ARG A 88 1.85 6.35 8.33
N SER A 89 1.13 7.48 8.41
CA SER A 89 0.54 7.94 9.67
C SER A 89 -0.43 6.90 10.25
N SER A 90 -1.22 6.25 9.40
CA SER A 90 -2.14 5.17 9.82
C SER A 90 -1.40 3.92 10.31
N LEU A 91 -0.35 3.47 9.60
CA LEU A 91 0.47 2.33 10.01
C LEU A 91 1.24 2.59 11.32
N ALA A 92 1.66 3.83 11.56
CA ALA A 92 2.31 4.22 12.81
C ALA A 92 1.36 4.11 14.01
N ARG A 93 0.08 4.45 13.83
CA ARG A 93 -0.94 4.32 14.90
C ARG A 93 -1.25 2.88 15.27
N THR A 94 -1.18 1.94 14.32
CA THR A 94 -1.46 0.52 14.57
C THR A 94 -0.24 -0.28 15.07
N GLY A 95 0.92 0.37 15.18
CA GLY A 95 2.18 -0.28 15.59
C GLY A 95 2.86 -1.09 14.49
N ALA A 96 2.36 -1.02 13.25
CA ALA A 96 2.92 -1.73 12.10
C ALA A 96 4.15 -1.03 11.47
N ALA A 97 4.43 0.21 11.88
CA ALA A 97 5.55 1.01 11.36
C ALA A 97 6.90 0.75 12.05
N LEU A 98 7.00 -0.21 12.98
CA LEU A 98 8.22 -0.57 13.71
C LEU A 98 8.82 -1.90 13.25
#